data_AF-A0A7C6W064-F1
#
_entry.id   AF-A0A7C6W064-F1
#
_cell.length_a   1.000
_cell.length_b   1.000
_cell.length_c   1.000
_cell.angle_alpha   90.00
_cell.angle_beta   90.00
_cell.angle_gamma   90.00
#
_symmetry.space_group_name_H-M   'P 1'
#
loop_
_entity.id
_entity.type
_entity.pdbx_description
1 polymer ?
#
loop_
_entity_poly.entity_id
_entity_poly.type
_entity_poly.pdbx_seq_one_letter_code
_entity_poly.pdbx_strand_id
1 'polypeptide(L)'
;QRRAAPLASQESPSAGSYESGVGLIRGWVCNAARVEVEIDGGERLVAGYGTQRPDTAAVCGATNTGYGLPYNWNLLGDGPHTLRVLADGVEFANVVFTVTTLGTDYLRNVPEYQYTVPNFPSTGSNTTLRWSEPHQNFIVAGFERSN
;
A
#
# COMPACT_ATOMS: atom_id res chain seq x y z
N GLN A 1 21.24 -19.15 -15.45
CA GLN A 1 22.05 -18.27 -14.60
C GLN A 1 21.08 -17.51 -13.68
N ARG A 2 21.20 -17.64 -12.34
CA ARG A 2 20.37 -16.84 -11.42
C ARG A 2 20.85 -15.39 -11.52
N ARG A 3 19.99 -14.47 -11.97
CA ARG A 3 20.27 -13.03 -11.89
C ARG A 3 20.36 -12.64 -10.41
N ALA A 4 21.28 -11.73 -10.08
CA ALA A 4 21.34 -11.16 -8.75
C ALA A 4 20.04 -10.41 -8.44
N ALA A 5 19.59 -10.44 -7.18
CA ALA A 5 18.44 -9.66 -6.76
C ALA A 5 18.72 -8.15 -6.96
N PRO A 6 17.74 -7.38 -7.44
CA PRO A 6 17.90 -5.94 -7.63
C PRO A 6 18.07 -5.23 -6.28
N LEU A 7 18.74 -4.08 -6.28
CA LEU A 7 18.69 -3.15 -5.15
C LEU A 7 17.31 -2.47 -5.17
N ALA A 8 16.49 -2.81 -4.19
CA ALA A 8 15.06 -2.47 -4.16
C ALA A 8 14.51 -2.49 -2.73
N SER A 9 13.32 -1.92 -2.55
CA SER A 9 12.54 -2.03 -1.32
C SER A 9 11.04 -2.08 -1.63
N GLN A 10 10.34 -2.99 -0.95
CA GLN A 10 8.88 -3.05 -0.91
C GLN A 10 8.40 -2.32 0.35
N GLU A 11 7.61 -1.26 0.19
CA GLU A 11 7.23 -0.34 1.29
C GLU A 11 5.80 -0.54 1.80
N SER A 12 4.85 -0.83 0.92
CA SER A 12 3.45 -1.08 1.29
C SER A 12 2.78 -2.02 0.29
N PRO A 13 2.15 -3.11 0.73
CA PRO A 13 2.18 -3.64 2.10
C PRO A 13 3.60 -4.03 2.53
N SER A 14 3.85 -3.97 3.84
CA SER A 14 5.09 -4.44 4.46
C SER A 14 4.80 -5.69 5.30
N ALA A 15 5.85 -6.40 5.71
CA ALA A 15 5.66 -7.63 6.48
C ALA A 15 4.90 -7.35 7.79
N GLY A 16 3.74 -7.99 7.96
CA GLY A 16 2.85 -7.83 9.10
C GLY A 16 1.97 -6.57 9.06
N SER A 17 1.92 -5.82 7.94
CA SER A 17 1.02 -4.68 7.82
C SER A 17 -0.45 -5.11 7.73
N TYR A 18 -1.33 -4.15 8.02
CA TYR A 18 -2.76 -4.26 7.79
C TYR A 18 -3.15 -3.39 6.60
N GLU A 19 -3.96 -3.94 5.70
CA GLU A 19 -4.46 -3.26 4.52
C GLU A 19 -6.00 -3.32 4.47
N SER A 20 -6.62 -2.23 4.03
CA SER A 20 -8.08 -2.09 3.92
C SER A 20 -8.45 -1.12 2.79
N GLY A 21 -9.56 -1.36 2.11
CA GLY A 21 -10.06 -0.47 1.06
C GLY A 21 -9.19 -0.44 -0.19
N VAL A 22 -9.13 0.72 -0.85
CA VAL A 22 -8.27 0.96 -2.02
C VAL A 22 -6.97 1.61 -1.58
N GLY A 23 -5.87 0.87 -1.69
CA GLY A 23 -4.52 1.31 -1.34
C GLY A 23 -3.55 1.27 -2.51
N LEU A 24 -2.27 1.53 -2.21
CA LEU A 24 -1.21 1.53 -3.21
C LEU A 24 -0.15 0.49 -2.83
N ILE A 25 0.01 -0.54 -3.68
CA ILE A 25 1.22 -1.38 -3.64
C ILE A 25 2.37 -0.52 -4.14
N ARG A 26 3.37 -0.23 -3.29
CA ARG A 26 4.48 0.68 -3.65
C ARG A 26 5.82 0.27 -3.06
N GLY A 27 6.84 0.80 -3.71
CA GLY A 27 8.23 0.73 -3.28
C GLY A 27 9.13 1.41 -4.29
N TRP A 28 10.40 0.99 -4.31
CA TRP A 28 11.37 1.44 -5.30
C TRP A 28 12.29 0.30 -5.75
N VAL A 29 12.79 0.41 -6.97
CA VAL A 29 13.81 -0.47 -7.55
C VAL A 29 14.82 0.42 -8.25
N CYS A 30 16.12 0.25 -8.00
CA CYS A 30 17.12 1.16 -8.58
C CYS A 30 17.20 1.07 -10.11
N ASN A 31 16.97 -0.12 -10.66
CA ASN A 31 16.94 -0.34 -12.10
C ASN A 31 16.05 -1.54 -12.43
N ALA A 32 15.04 -1.31 -13.26
CA ALA A 32 14.16 -2.32 -13.81
C ALA A 32 13.62 -1.85 -15.17
N ALA A 33 13.38 -2.76 -16.10
CA ALA A 33 12.53 -2.49 -17.26
C ALA A 33 11.04 -2.71 -16.93
N ARG A 34 10.76 -3.61 -15.98
CA ARG A 34 9.41 -3.99 -15.58
C ARG A 34 9.36 -4.36 -14.11
N VAL A 35 8.34 -3.86 -13.40
CA VAL A 35 8.00 -4.30 -12.03
C VAL A 35 6.66 -5.01 -12.07
N GLU A 36 6.61 -6.21 -11.51
CA GLU A 36 5.42 -7.04 -11.42
C GLU A 36 5.12 -7.39 -9.97
N VAL A 37 3.84 -7.49 -9.64
CA VAL A 37 3.36 -7.94 -8.33
C VAL A 37 2.45 -9.16 -8.51
N GLU A 38 2.48 -10.06 -7.55
CA GLU A 38 1.67 -11.27 -7.54
C GLU A 38 1.15 -11.47 -6.12
N ILE A 39 -0.17 -11.65 -5.97
CA ILE A 39 -0.82 -11.84 -4.67
C ILE A 39 -1.32 -13.28 -4.62
N ASP A 40 -0.99 -14.01 -3.55
CA ASP A 40 -1.40 -15.40 -3.29
C ASP A 40 -1.12 -16.39 -4.43
N GLY A 41 -0.05 -16.16 -5.20
CA GLY A 41 0.29 -16.99 -6.36
C GLY A 41 -0.67 -16.82 -7.56
N GLY A 42 -1.46 -15.75 -7.58
CA GLY A 42 -2.37 -15.40 -8.67
C GLY A 42 -1.68 -14.84 -9.91
N GLU A 43 -2.40 -14.02 -10.67
CA GLU A 43 -1.86 -13.37 -11.87
C GLU A 43 -0.79 -12.33 -11.51
N ARG A 44 0.22 -12.20 -12.37
CA ARG A 44 1.21 -11.12 -12.30
C ARG A 44 0.65 -9.83 -12.87
N LEU A 45 0.49 -8.83 -12.02
CA LEU A 45 0.06 -7.50 -12.39
C LEU A 45 1.27 -6.58 -12.60
N VAL A 46 1.24 -5.74 -13.63
CA VAL A 46 2.32 -4.80 -13.91
C VAL A 46 2.12 -3.52 -13.09
N ALA A 47 3.09 -3.18 -12.25
CA ALA A 47 3.13 -1.90 -11.56
C ALA A 47 3.70 -0.81 -12.47
N GLY A 48 3.18 0.42 -12.36
CA GLY A 48 3.82 1.57 -12.99
C GLY A 48 5.17 1.83 -12.32
N TYR A 49 6.24 2.00 -13.10
CA TYR A 49 7.62 2.20 -12.62
C TYR A 49 8.23 3.46 -13.25
N GLY A 50 9.18 4.07 -12.57
CA GLY A 50 9.90 5.27 -13.04
C GLY A 50 9.43 6.58 -12.40
N THR A 51 8.66 6.51 -11.31
CA THR A 51 8.22 7.71 -10.59
C THR A 51 9.36 8.31 -9.75
N GLN A 52 9.28 9.61 -9.48
CA GLN A 52 10.33 10.33 -8.76
C GLN A 52 10.36 9.95 -7.26
N ARG A 53 11.57 9.64 -6.79
CA ARG A 53 11.97 9.30 -5.43
C ARG A 53 13.34 9.92 -5.16
N PRO A 54 13.40 11.23 -4.84
CA PRO A 54 14.67 11.92 -4.58
C PRO A 54 15.47 11.28 -3.44
N ASP A 55 14.77 10.67 -2.48
CA ASP A 55 15.34 9.98 -1.33
C ASP A 55 16.18 8.74 -1.71
N THR A 56 15.98 8.16 -2.89
CA THR A 56 16.78 6.99 -3.34
C THR A 56 18.06 7.37 -4.07
N ALA A 57 18.32 8.66 -4.33
CA ALA A 57 19.44 9.10 -5.16
C ALA A 57 20.80 8.60 -4.64
N ALA A 58 21.01 8.66 -3.32
CA ALA A 58 22.26 8.20 -2.70
C ALA A 58 22.49 6.68 -2.81
N VAL A 59 21.41 5.91 -2.96
CA VAL A 59 21.44 4.44 -3.00
C VAL A 59 21.47 3.93 -4.45
N CYS A 60 20.69 4.55 -5.33
CA CYS A 60 20.48 4.10 -6.70
C CYS A 60 21.28 4.87 -7.75
N GLY A 61 21.83 6.04 -7.40
CA GLY A 61 22.41 6.99 -8.37
C GLY A 61 21.36 7.63 -9.30
N ALA A 62 20.07 7.44 -9.02
CA ALA A 62 18.94 7.91 -9.81
C ALA A 62 17.73 8.19 -8.91
N THR A 63 16.80 9.00 -9.39
CA THR A 63 15.58 9.39 -8.67
C THR A 63 14.31 8.81 -9.29
N ASN A 64 14.34 8.34 -10.53
CA ASN A 64 13.18 7.73 -11.21
C ASN A 64 13.06 6.23 -10.88
N THR A 65 13.00 5.90 -9.60
CA THR A 65 13.12 4.52 -9.08
C THR A 65 11.82 4.00 -8.47
N GLY A 66 10.80 4.86 -8.30
CA GLY A 66 9.56 4.47 -7.64
C GLY A 66 8.68 3.58 -8.53
N TYR A 67 7.96 2.65 -7.90
CA TYR A 67 6.83 1.96 -8.52
C TYR A 67 5.56 2.06 -7.68
N GLY A 68 4.42 1.89 -8.34
CA GLY A 68 3.10 1.90 -7.72
C GLY A 68 2.04 1.13 -8.51
N LEU A 69 1.15 0.44 -7.80
CA LEU A 69 -0.07 -0.16 -8.35
C LEU A 69 -1.24 0.08 -7.38
N PRO A 70 -2.25 0.88 -7.75
CA PRO A 70 -3.48 0.98 -6.97
C PRO A 70 -4.20 -0.37 -6.94
N TYR A 71 -4.65 -0.81 -5.77
CA TYR A 71 -5.29 -2.11 -5.59
C TYR A 71 -6.42 -2.01 -4.58
N ASN A 72 -7.55 -2.68 -4.86
CA ASN A 72 -8.66 -2.81 -3.92
C ASN A 72 -8.46 -4.07 -3.07
N TRP A 73 -8.01 -3.90 -1.84
CA TRP A 73 -7.74 -4.99 -0.90
C TRP A 73 -8.99 -5.80 -0.57
N ASN A 74 -10.17 -5.18 -0.66
CA ASN A 74 -11.43 -5.85 -0.35
C ASN A 74 -11.69 -7.07 -1.26
N LEU A 75 -11.10 -7.09 -2.46
CA LEU A 75 -11.21 -8.20 -3.42
C LEU A 75 -10.56 -9.51 -2.92
N LEU A 76 -9.67 -9.42 -1.91
CA LEU A 76 -8.95 -10.57 -1.38
C LEU A 76 -9.72 -11.29 -0.26
N GLY A 77 -10.64 -10.58 0.42
CA GLY A 77 -11.29 -11.05 1.63
C GLY A 77 -10.47 -10.80 2.91
N ASP A 78 -11.03 -11.16 4.06
CA ASP A 78 -10.37 -10.98 5.36
C ASP A 78 -9.28 -12.04 5.60
N GLY A 79 -8.19 -11.63 6.28
CA GLY A 79 -7.17 -12.54 6.78
C GLY A 79 -5.79 -12.35 6.15
N PRO A 80 -4.86 -13.31 6.35
CA PRO A 80 -3.50 -13.20 5.85
C PRO A 80 -3.40 -13.47 4.34
N HIS A 81 -2.64 -12.63 3.66
CA HIS A 81 -2.31 -12.73 2.24
C HIS A 81 -0.80 -12.58 2.02
N THR A 82 -0.31 -13.07 0.89
CA THR A 82 1.12 -12.97 0.51
C THR A 82 1.28 -12.11 -0.73
N LEU A 83 2.11 -11.08 -0.65
CA LEU A 83 2.55 -10.28 -1.78
C LEU A 83 3.98 -10.67 -2.19
N ARG A 84 4.14 -11.01 -3.47
CA ARG A 84 5.43 -11.24 -4.11
C ARG A 84 5.69 -10.16 -5.15
N VAL A 85 6.89 -9.60 -5.16
CA VAL A 85 7.26 -8.50 -6.07
C VAL A 85 8.52 -8.85 -6.83
N LEU A 86 8.49 -8.61 -8.14
CA LEU A 86 9.54 -8.95 -9.09
C LEU A 86 9.97 -7.72 -9.89
N ALA A 87 11.27 -7.60 -10.13
CA ALA A 87 11.83 -6.71 -11.13
C ALA A 87 12.47 -7.53 -12.24
N ASP A 88 12.06 -7.32 -13.49
CA ASP A 88 12.53 -8.05 -14.66
C ASP A 88 12.47 -9.59 -14.47
N GLY A 89 11.40 -10.07 -13.82
CA GLY A 89 11.17 -11.47 -13.50
C GLY A 89 11.97 -12.03 -12.33
N VAL A 90 12.79 -11.21 -11.65
CA VAL A 90 13.55 -11.58 -10.46
C VAL A 90 12.83 -11.09 -9.22
N GLU A 91 12.46 -12.01 -8.34
CA GLU A 91 11.85 -11.69 -7.04
C GLU A 91 12.82 -10.92 -6.14
N PHE A 92 12.32 -9.84 -5.53
CA PHE A 92 13.07 -9.07 -4.53
C PHE A 92 12.30 -8.87 -3.22
N ALA A 93 10.99 -9.11 -3.20
CA ALA A 93 10.19 -9.06 -1.98
C ALA A 93 9.13 -10.17 -1.98
N ASN A 94 8.89 -10.72 -0.79
CA ASN A 94 7.86 -11.70 -0.49
C ASN A 94 7.40 -11.48 0.95
N VAL A 95 6.24 -10.85 1.12
CA VAL A 95 5.75 -10.36 2.42
C VAL A 95 4.36 -10.86 2.69
N VAL A 96 4.10 -11.21 3.95
CA VAL A 96 2.75 -11.53 4.43
C VAL A 96 2.15 -10.28 5.05
N PHE A 97 0.90 -9.98 4.70
CA PHE A 97 0.11 -8.86 5.23
C PHE A 97 -1.29 -9.35 5.57
N THR A 98 -2.04 -8.59 6.36
CA THR A 98 -3.41 -8.93 6.76
C THR A 98 -4.40 -7.97 6.12
N VAL A 99 -5.46 -8.49 5.52
CA VAL A 99 -6.57 -7.68 5.02
C VAL A 99 -7.70 -7.69 6.02
N THR A 100 -8.29 -6.51 6.25
CA THR A 100 -9.55 -6.34 6.96
C THR A 100 -10.51 -5.55 6.08
N THR A 101 -11.67 -6.13 5.80
CA THR A 101 -12.70 -5.58 4.91
C THR A 101 -13.96 -5.18 5.68
N LEU A 102 -14.92 -4.58 4.97
CA LEU A 102 -16.28 -4.35 5.46
C LEU A 102 -17.27 -5.41 4.93
N GLY A 103 -16.78 -6.57 4.46
CA GLY A 103 -17.60 -7.66 3.93
C GLY A 103 -18.14 -7.45 2.51
N THR A 104 -17.66 -6.42 1.79
CA THR A 104 -18.01 -6.15 0.39
C THR A 104 -16.82 -5.53 -0.35
N ASP A 105 -16.70 -5.82 -1.66
CA ASP A 105 -15.66 -5.25 -2.53
C ASP A 105 -15.77 -3.72 -2.63
N TYR A 106 -17.01 -3.24 -2.77
CA TYR A 106 -17.34 -1.82 -2.88
C TYR A 106 -18.60 -1.52 -2.06
N LEU A 107 -18.42 -0.76 -0.99
CA LEU A 107 -19.50 -0.14 -0.25
C LEU A 107 -19.89 1.17 -0.93
N ARG A 108 -21.17 1.33 -1.28
CA ARG A 108 -21.67 2.43 -2.11
C ARG A 108 -22.89 3.12 -1.53
N ASN A 109 -23.10 4.38 -1.92
CA ASN A 109 -24.26 5.20 -1.58
C ASN A 109 -24.45 5.34 -0.06
N VAL A 110 -23.34 5.39 0.67
CA VAL A 110 -23.36 5.57 2.12
C VAL A 110 -23.52 7.07 2.41
N PRO A 111 -24.43 7.48 3.30
CA PRO A 111 -24.48 8.84 3.83
C PRO A 111 -23.12 9.31 4.37
N GLU A 112 -22.96 10.62 4.51
CA GLU A 112 -21.78 11.15 5.20
C GLU A 112 -21.81 10.71 6.68
N TYR A 113 -20.88 9.82 7.03
CA TYR A 113 -20.65 9.40 8.40
C TYR A 113 -19.26 9.80 8.85
N GLN A 114 -19.21 10.44 10.02
CA GLN A 114 -17.98 10.80 10.70
C GLN A 114 -18.00 10.31 12.14
N TYR A 115 -16.80 10.02 12.66
CA TYR A 115 -16.61 9.61 14.04
C TYR A 115 -15.33 10.22 14.59
N THR A 116 -15.38 10.76 15.80
CA THR A 116 -14.21 11.33 16.47
C THR A 116 -13.59 10.28 17.38
N VAL A 117 -12.37 9.88 17.06
CA VAL A 117 -11.53 9.00 17.87
C VAL A 117 -10.82 9.85 18.92
N PRO A 118 -11.14 9.71 20.21
CA PRO A 118 -10.48 10.46 21.26
C PRO A 118 -9.08 9.91 21.54
N ASN A 119 -8.17 10.79 21.98
CA ASN A 119 -6.79 10.45 22.35
C ASN A 119 -5.98 9.75 21.22
N PHE A 120 -6.23 10.13 19.96
CA PHE A 120 -5.56 9.55 18.80
C PHE A 120 -4.99 10.64 17.86
N PRO A 121 -3.77 10.45 17.30
CA PRO A 121 -2.86 9.31 17.52
C PRO A 121 -2.07 9.42 18.84
N SER A 122 -2.34 10.43 19.65
CA SER A 122 -1.71 10.66 20.95
C SER A 122 -2.72 11.16 21.98
N THR A 123 -2.48 10.87 23.26
CA THR A 123 -3.26 11.37 24.39
C THR A 123 -3.46 12.89 24.31
N GLY A 124 -4.67 13.36 24.61
CA GLY A 124 -5.05 14.78 24.54
C GLY A 124 -5.34 15.28 23.13
N SER A 125 -5.27 14.44 22.09
CA SER A 125 -5.65 14.80 20.72
C SER A 125 -6.90 14.04 20.27
N ASN A 126 -7.78 14.68 19.52
CA ASN A 126 -8.96 14.07 18.92
C ASN A 126 -8.82 14.06 17.40
N THR A 127 -9.05 12.90 16.78
CA THR A 127 -9.04 12.76 15.32
C THR A 127 -10.45 12.45 14.83
N THR A 128 -10.99 13.29 13.95
CA THR A 128 -12.26 13.03 13.28
C THR A 128 -11.99 12.25 12.01
N LEU A 129 -12.47 11.00 11.97
CA LEU A 129 -12.48 10.14 10.81
C LEU A 129 -13.80 10.32 10.04
N ARG A 130 -13.74 10.25 8.71
CA ARG A 130 -14.91 10.26 7.83
C ARG A 130 -14.80 9.14 6.81
N TRP A 131 -15.92 8.49 6.51
CA TRP A 131 -15.97 7.51 5.42
C TRP A 131 -15.68 8.17 4.06
N SER A 132 -14.86 7.53 3.23
CA SER A 132 -14.61 7.95 1.86
C SER A 132 -14.82 6.79 0.89
N GLU A 133 -15.92 6.86 0.13
CA GLU A 133 -16.27 5.85 -0.87
C GLU A 133 -15.20 5.68 -1.96
N PRO A 134 -14.55 6.73 -2.52
CA PRO A 134 -13.47 6.54 -3.49
C PRO A 134 -12.25 5.78 -2.94
N HIS A 135 -11.96 5.94 -1.65
CA HIS A 135 -10.87 5.22 -0.99
C HIS A 135 -11.31 3.87 -0.44
N GLN A 136 -12.62 3.59 -0.37
CA GLN A 136 -13.19 2.45 0.36
C GLN A 136 -12.61 2.33 1.79
N ASN A 137 -12.33 3.48 2.41
CA ASN A 137 -11.65 3.57 3.69
C ASN A 137 -11.99 4.87 4.42
N PHE A 138 -11.55 5.00 5.67
CA PHE A 138 -11.67 6.21 6.46
C PHE A 138 -10.55 7.20 6.11
N ILE A 139 -10.91 8.48 6.01
CA ILE A 139 -9.97 9.59 5.90
C ILE A 139 -9.99 10.42 7.18
N VAL A 140 -8.88 11.09 7.48
CA VAL A 140 -8.86 12.13 8.52
C VAL A 140 -9.53 13.39 7.96
N ALA A 141 -10.64 13.80 8.59
CA ALA A 141 -11.39 15.00 8.24
C ALA A 141 -11.19 16.15 9.25
N GLY A 142 -10.62 15.87 10.41
CA GLY A 142 -10.32 16.88 11.42
C GLY A 142 -9.32 16.38 12.46
N PHE A 143 -8.59 17.31 13.07
CA PHE A 143 -7.64 17.04 14.14
C PHE A 143 -7.62 18.20 15.13
N GLU A 144 -7.84 17.90 16.41
CA GLU A 144 -7.86 18.89 17.48
C GLU A 144 -6.91 18.45 18.59
N ARG A 145 -6.18 19.40 19.18
CA ARG A 145 -5.37 19.18 20.38
C ARG A 145 -6.01 19.91 21.54
N SER A 146 -6.17 19.20 22.64
CA SER A 146 -6.43 19.82 23.95
C SER A 146 -5.18 20.62 24.30
N ASN A 147 -5.35 21.93 24.54
CA ASN A 147 -4.29 22.77 25.10
C ASN A 147 -3.92 22.33 26.52
#